data_AF-A0A7K2EC91-F1
#
_entry.id   AF-A0A7K2EC91-F1
#
_cell.length_a   1.000
_cell.length_b   1.000
_cell.length_c   1.000
_cell.angle_alpha   90.00
_cell.angle_beta   90.00
_cell.angle_gamma   90.00
#
_symmetry.space_group_name_H-M   'P 1'
#
loop_
_entity.id
_entity.type
_entity.pdbx_description
1 polymer ?
#
loop_
_entity_poly.entity_id
_entity_poly.type
_entity_poly.pdbx_seq_one_letter_code
_entity_poly.pdbx_strand_id
1 'polypeptide(L)'
;MSGGNEADLAGALSRKLGAERGRWALRQVTKAADSFASEYHREALAQLRPVMETEAADVAEVRELHGLILYRLRRWRAAARELEAFATLTRSCEQAPVLADCYRALQRWDKVEELWDELRHESPSAELVTEGRIVAAGALADRGRLAEGVALLADGWRTPRNPQEFHLRRAYALADLYDRGGDQPAARRLFAWIDRHSPGYADATDRLADLSA
;
A
#
# COMPACT_ATOMS: atom_id res chain seq x y z
N MET A 1 1.88 15.61 -3.27
CA MET A 1 3.21 15.49 -3.90
C MET A 1 4.08 16.62 -3.36
N SER A 2 5.31 16.35 -2.91
CA SER A 2 6.24 17.42 -2.53
C SER A 2 6.56 18.28 -3.76
N GLY A 3 6.77 19.58 -3.61
CA GLY A 3 6.97 20.52 -4.73
C GLY A 3 8.15 20.19 -5.66
N GLY A 4 9.14 19.42 -5.20
CA GLY A 4 10.24 18.92 -6.04
C GLY A 4 9.79 17.86 -7.06
N ASN A 5 8.85 17.00 -6.68
CA ASN A 5 8.39 15.89 -7.53
C ASN A 5 7.54 16.41 -8.72
N GLU A 6 6.78 17.49 -8.52
CA GLU A 6 5.95 18.07 -9.59
C GLU A 6 6.79 18.72 -10.70
N ALA A 7 7.90 19.38 -10.35
CA ALA A 7 8.80 19.98 -11.32
C ALA A 7 9.51 18.92 -12.18
N ASP A 8 9.95 17.82 -11.55
CA ASP A 8 10.58 16.69 -12.25
C ASP A 8 9.59 16.00 -13.21
N LEU A 9 8.36 15.77 -12.75
CA LEU A 9 7.26 15.26 -13.57
C LEU A 9 6.96 16.18 -14.77
N ALA A 10 6.85 17.49 -14.54
CA ALA A 10 6.64 18.47 -15.59
C ALA A 10 7.73 18.42 -16.67
N GLY A 11 8.99 18.28 -16.22
CA GLY A 11 10.15 18.09 -17.11
C GLY A 11 10.09 16.79 -17.90
N ALA A 12 9.76 15.67 -17.25
CA ALA A 12 9.63 14.36 -17.89
C ALA A 12 8.53 14.35 -18.96
N LEU A 13 7.35 14.89 -18.65
CA LEU A 13 6.22 14.98 -19.57
C LEU A 13 6.54 15.90 -20.75
N SER A 14 7.20 17.04 -20.51
CA SER A 14 7.60 17.96 -21.57
C SER A 14 8.63 17.33 -22.53
N ARG A 15 9.58 16.54 -22.00
CA ARG A 15 10.54 15.79 -22.82
C ARG A 15 9.86 14.71 -23.67
N LYS A 16 8.85 14.03 -23.13
CA LYS A 16 8.14 12.94 -23.82
C LYS A 16 7.16 13.43 -24.89
N LEU A 17 6.38 14.48 -24.59
CA LEU A 17 5.25 14.91 -25.41
C LEU A 17 5.44 16.26 -26.11
N GLY A 18 6.54 16.97 -25.82
CA GLY A 18 6.71 18.37 -26.18
C GLY A 18 6.00 19.32 -25.20
N ALA A 19 6.29 20.62 -25.32
CA ALA A 19 5.92 21.59 -24.29
C ALA A 19 4.40 21.77 -24.09
N GLU A 20 3.61 21.84 -25.17
CA GLU A 20 2.16 22.07 -25.07
C GLU A 20 1.42 20.84 -24.52
N ARG A 21 1.64 19.67 -25.16
CA ARG A 21 1.04 18.41 -24.72
C ARG A 21 1.55 17.97 -23.35
N GLY A 22 2.83 18.24 -23.02
CA GLY A 22 3.39 18.00 -21.69
C GLY A 22 2.69 18.80 -20.60
N ARG A 23 2.43 20.10 -20.82
CA ARG A 23 1.64 20.92 -19.89
C ARG A 23 0.20 20.42 -19.73
N TRP A 24 -0.42 19.95 -20.82
CA TRP A 24 -1.75 19.35 -20.74
C TRP A 24 -1.73 18.05 -19.90
N ALA A 25 -0.77 17.16 -20.16
CA ALA A 25 -0.64 15.90 -19.44
C ALA A 25 -0.40 16.15 -17.94
N LEU A 26 0.47 17.11 -17.59
CA LEU A 26 0.72 17.49 -16.21
C LEU A 26 -0.59 17.90 -15.51
N ARG A 27 -1.40 18.76 -16.14
CA ARG A 27 -2.70 19.16 -15.57
C ARG A 27 -3.63 17.97 -15.34
N GLN A 28 -3.66 16.99 -16.25
CA GLN A 28 -4.48 15.79 -16.07
C GLN A 28 -3.95 14.90 -14.94
N VAL A 29 -2.63 14.70 -14.87
CA VAL A 29 -1.99 13.89 -13.81
C VAL A 29 -2.21 14.52 -12.44
N THR A 30 -2.01 15.83 -12.29
CA THR A 30 -2.27 16.55 -11.03
C THR A 30 -3.74 16.44 -10.62
N LYS A 31 -4.67 16.65 -11.57
CA LYS A 31 -6.11 16.50 -11.29
C LYS A 31 -6.45 15.07 -10.83
N ALA A 32 -5.89 14.06 -11.50
CA ALA A 32 -6.09 12.65 -11.13
C ALA A 32 -5.49 12.34 -9.75
N ALA A 33 -4.33 12.91 -9.42
CA ALA A 33 -3.71 12.76 -8.11
C ALA A 33 -4.58 13.39 -6.99
N ASP A 34 -5.16 14.56 -7.24
CA ASP A 34 -6.06 15.23 -6.28
C ASP A 34 -7.35 14.42 -6.06
N SER A 35 -7.97 13.92 -7.13
CA SER A 35 -9.12 13.02 -7.04
C SER A 35 -8.76 11.71 -6.34
N PHE A 36 -7.56 11.16 -6.57
CA PHE A 36 -7.09 9.95 -5.88
C PHE A 36 -6.89 10.18 -4.39
N ALA A 37 -6.26 11.29 -4.00
CA ALA A 37 -6.05 11.68 -2.60
C ALA A 37 -7.38 11.94 -1.86
N SER A 38 -8.41 12.36 -2.58
CA SER A 38 -9.76 12.57 -2.07
C SER A 38 -10.66 11.32 -2.16
N GLU A 39 -10.06 10.14 -2.37
CA GLU A 39 -10.73 8.84 -2.48
C GLU A 39 -11.71 8.67 -3.66
N TYR A 40 -11.74 9.60 -4.61
CA TYR A 40 -12.54 9.54 -5.84
C TYR A 40 -11.86 8.71 -6.93
N HIS A 41 -11.54 7.44 -6.64
CA HIS A 41 -10.68 6.60 -7.47
C HIS A 41 -11.20 6.36 -8.90
N ARG A 42 -12.53 6.26 -9.09
CA ARG A 42 -13.13 6.11 -10.43
C ARG A 42 -12.95 7.37 -11.27
N GLU A 43 -13.06 8.53 -10.63
CA GLU A 43 -12.86 9.82 -11.29
C GLU A 43 -11.39 10.02 -11.64
N ALA A 44 -10.48 9.73 -10.69
CA ALA A 44 -9.04 9.75 -10.92
C ALA A 44 -8.65 8.88 -12.14
N LEU A 45 -9.20 7.67 -12.25
CA LEU A 45 -8.98 6.81 -13.41
C LEU A 45 -9.49 7.45 -14.71
N ALA A 46 -10.69 8.05 -14.69
CA ALA A 46 -11.28 8.67 -15.87
C ALA A 46 -10.46 9.88 -16.36
N GLN A 47 -9.91 10.66 -15.43
CA GLN A 47 -9.06 11.82 -15.71
C GLN A 47 -7.67 11.41 -16.22
N LEU A 48 -7.11 10.30 -15.72
CA LEU A 48 -5.79 9.83 -16.12
C LEU A 48 -5.80 9.06 -17.46
N ARG A 49 -6.92 8.43 -17.83
CA ARG A 49 -7.03 7.58 -19.04
C ARG A 49 -6.52 8.25 -20.32
N PRO A 50 -6.86 9.52 -20.66
CA PRO A 50 -6.32 10.16 -21.86
C PRO A 50 -4.80 10.30 -21.85
N VAL A 51 -4.16 10.44 -20.68
CA VAL A 51 -2.70 10.50 -20.56
C VAL A 51 -2.08 9.13 -20.85
N MET A 52 -2.73 8.06 -20.40
CA MET A 52 -2.30 6.67 -20.65
C MET A 52 -2.36 6.28 -22.13
N GLU A 53 -3.07 7.03 -22.97
CA GLU A 53 -3.16 6.83 -24.43
C GLU A 53 -2.04 7.59 -25.19
N THR A 54 -1.04 8.13 -24.48
CA THR A 54 0.09 8.87 -25.06
C THR A 54 1.44 8.29 -24.63
N GLU A 55 2.54 8.82 -25.15
CA GLU A 55 3.90 8.44 -24.74
C GLU A 55 4.23 8.81 -23.27
N ALA A 56 3.38 9.60 -22.59
CA ALA A 56 3.51 9.85 -21.16
C ALA A 56 3.19 8.61 -20.31
N ALA A 57 2.55 7.58 -20.87
CA ALA A 57 2.38 6.29 -20.20
C ALA A 57 3.72 5.65 -19.80
N ASP A 58 4.84 6.04 -20.40
CA ASP A 58 6.19 5.57 -20.05
C ASP A 58 6.89 6.38 -18.96
N VAL A 59 6.24 7.41 -18.41
CA VAL A 59 6.77 8.19 -17.29
C VAL A 59 6.45 7.45 -15.98
N ALA A 60 7.45 7.27 -15.13
CA ALA A 60 7.37 6.41 -13.94
C ALA A 60 6.24 6.85 -13.00
N GLU A 61 6.13 8.14 -12.71
CA GLU A 61 5.13 8.72 -11.81
C GLU A 61 3.70 8.57 -12.37
N VAL A 62 3.55 8.59 -13.70
CA VAL A 62 2.25 8.33 -14.36
C VAL A 62 1.85 6.87 -14.19
N ARG A 63 2.81 5.94 -14.35
CA ARG A 63 2.59 4.50 -14.11
C ARG A 63 2.28 4.21 -12.65
N GLU A 64 3.01 4.83 -11.73
CA GLU A 64 2.79 4.71 -10.29
C GLU A 64 1.35 5.11 -9.92
N LEU A 65 0.94 6.33 -10.30
CA LEU A 65 -0.40 6.82 -10.02
C LEU A 65 -1.47 5.91 -10.63
N HIS A 66 -1.28 5.47 -11.88
CA HIS A 66 -2.21 4.55 -12.53
C HIS A 66 -2.30 3.21 -11.79
N GLY A 67 -1.16 2.62 -11.42
CA GLY A 67 -1.09 1.38 -10.64
C GLY A 67 -1.81 1.49 -9.30
N LEU A 68 -1.59 2.59 -8.56
CA LEU A 68 -2.24 2.86 -7.27
C LEU A 68 -3.75 3.07 -7.41
N ILE A 69 -4.21 3.79 -8.43
CA ILE A 69 -5.64 3.94 -8.73
C ILE A 69 -6.27 2.57 -9.03
N LEU A 70 -5.62 1.75 -9.86
CA LEU A 70 -6.10 0.40 -10.20
C LEU A 70 -6.14 -0.51 -8.97
N TYR A 71 -5.14 -0.41 -8.09
CA TYR A 71 -5.09 -1.14 -6.82
C TYR A 71 -6.29 -0.79 -5.93
N ARG A 72 -6.59 0.50 -5.74
CA ARG A 72 -7.76 0.95 -4.97
C ARG A 72 -9.08 0.50 -5.59
N LEU A 73 -9.13 0.38 -6.92
CA LEU A 73 -10.26 -0.18 -7.66
C LEU A 73 -10.28 -1.72 -7.70
N ARG A 74 -9.40 -2.40 -6.95
CA ARG A 74 -9.28 -3.87 -6.85
C ARG A 74 -9.00 -4.53 -8.22
N ARG A 75 -8.37 -3.81 -9.16
CA ARG A 75 -7.98 -4.31 -10.49
C ARG A 75 -6.58 -4.90 -10.46
N TRP A 76 -6.41 -5.95 -9.66
CA TRP A 76 -5.11 -6.50 -9.23
C TRP A 76 -4.12 -6.80 -10.35
N ARG A 77 -4.55 -7.52 -11.38
CA ARG A 77 -3.66 -7.89 -12.49
C ARG A 77 -3.16 -6.67 -13.25
N ALA A 78 -4.01 -5.68 -13.45
CA ALA A 78 -3.62 -4.44 -14.13
C ALA A 78 -2.74 -3.58 -13.22
N ALA A 79 -3.09 -3.47 -11.93
CA ALA A 79 -2.27 -2.76 -10.95
C ALA A 79 -0.86 -3.34 -10.84
N ALA A 80 -0.74 -4.66 -10.69
CA ALA A 80 0.55 -5.34 -10.61
C ALA A 80 1.44 -5.04 -11.83
N ARG A 81 0.88 -5.08 -13.04
CA ARG A 81 1.63 -4.76 -14.26
C ARG A 81 2.19 -3.33 -14.26
N GLU A 82 1.41 -2.34 -13.84
CA GLU A 82 1.88 -0.96 -13.81
C GLU A 82 2.92 -0.74 -12.69
N LEU A 83 2.75 -1.38 -11.54
CA LEU A 83 3.67 -1.29 -10.41
C LEU A 83 5.00 -2.05 -10.66
N GLU A 84 4.98 -3.18 -11.37
CA GLU A 84 6.18 -3.86 -11.88
C GLU A 84 6.96 -2.95 -12.85
N ALA A 85 6.26 -2.31 -13.77
CA ALA A 85 6.87 -1.38 -14.72
C ALA A 85 7.47 -0.16 -14.00
N PHE A 86 6.77 0.40 -13.00
CA PHE A 86 7.31 1.44 -12.12
C PHE A 86 8.60 0.97 -11.43
N ALA A 87 8.57 -0.16 -10.72
CA ALA A 87 9.72 -0.70 -10.00
C ALA A 87 10.92 -0.96 -10.95
N THR A 88 10.65 -1.44 -12.16
CA THR A 88 11.70 -1.67 -13.18
C THR A 88 12.35 -0.36 -13.64
N LEU A 89 11.56 0.69 -13.86
CA LEU A 89 12.04 1.99 -14.33
C LEU A 89 12.84 2.73 -13.26
N THR A 90 12.38 2.68 -12.01
CA THR A 90 12.94 3.47 -10.91
C THR A 90 13.97 2.70 -10.08
N ARG A 91 13.95 1.36 -10.14
CA ARG A 91 14.64 0.47 -9.20
C ARG A 91 14.26 0.77 -7.74
N SER A 92 13.03 1.27 -7.53
CA SER A 92 12.49 1.61 -6.22
C SER A 92 11.66 0.46 -5.65
N CYS A 93 11.75 0.25 -4.34
CA CYS A 93 10.90 -0.66 -3.58
C CYS A 93 9.71 0.04 -2.91
N GLU A 94 9.51 1.35 -3.13
CA GLU A 94 8.45 2.15 -2.49
C GLU A 94 7.04 1.58 -2.65
N GLN A 95 6.76 0.90 -3.78
CA GLN A 95 5.47 0.27 -4.05
C GLN A 95 5.48 -1.25 -3.91
N ALA A 96 6.56 -1.84 -3.37
CA ALA A 96 6.67 -3.28 -3.17
C ALA A 96 5.55 -3.86 -2.29
N PRO A 97 5.11 -3.21 -1.17
CA PRO A 97 3.98 -3.73 -0.40
C PRO A 97 2.65 -3.75 -1.17
N VAL A 98 2.38 -2.72 -1.98
CA VAL A 98 1.15 -2.65 -2.81
C VAL A 98 1.18 -3.70 -3.91
N LEU A 99 2.34 -3.89 -4.55
CA LEU A 99 2.55 -4.94 -5.54
C LEU A 99 2.39 -6.34 -4.91
N ALA A 100 2.96 -6.56 -3.72
CA ALA A 100 2.80 -7.80 -2.97
C ALA A 100 1.34 -8.07 -2.62
N ASP A 101 0.55 -7.06 -2.23
CA ASP A 101 -0.87 -7.27 -1.92
C ASP A 101 -1.69 -7.54 -3.20
N CYS A 102 -1.33 -6.95 -4.35
CA CYS A 102 -1.90 -7.35 -5.64
C CYS A 102 -1.67 -8.84 -5.92
N TYR A 103 -0.47 -9.34 -5.66
CA TYR A 103 -0.17 -10.76 -5.83
C TYR A 103 -0.84 -11.66 -4.79
N ARG A 104 -0.97 -11.19 -3.54
CA ARG A 104 -1.76 -11.87 -2.51
C ARG A 104 -3.20 -12.06 -2.97
N ALA A 105 -3.82 -11.00 -3.48
CA ALA A 105 -5.19 -11.03 -4.01
C ALA A 105 -5.35 -11.93 -5.26
N LEU A 106 -4.26 -12.13 -6.01
CA LEU A 106 -4.19 -13.06 -7.14
C LEU A 106 -3.72 -14.47 -6.73
N GLN A 107 -3.51 -14.72 -5.44
CA GLN A 107 -3.00 -15.98 -4.89
C GLN A 107 -1.65 -16.43 -5.47
N ARG A 108 -0.81 -15.46 -5.89
CA ARG A 108 0.56 -15.70 -6.38
C ARG A 108 1.55 -15.63 -5.20
N TRP A 109 1.47 -16.63 -4.34
CA TRP A 109 2.19 -16.64 -3.06
C TRP A 109 3.71 -16.53 -3.21
N ASP A 110 4.31 -17.22 -4.18
CA ASP A 110 5.76 -17.16 -4.43
C ASP A 110 6.24 -15.74 -4.70
N LYS A 111 5.42 -14.91 -5.37
CA LYS A 111 5.74 -13.50 -5.62
C LYS A 111 5.60 -12.61 -4.39
N VAL A 112 4.69 -12.97 -3.46
CA VAL A 112 4.61 -12.27 -2.16
C VAL A 112 5.87 -12.57 -1.34
N GLU A 113 6.31 -13.83 -1.34
CA GLU A 113 7.53 -14.26 -0.63
C GLU A 113 8.78 -13.58 -1.22
N GLU A 114 8.93 -13.56 -2.56
CA GLU A 114 10.02 -12.87 -3.26
C GLU A 114 10.11 -11.39 -2.89
N LEU A 115 9.00 -10.65 -3.01
CA LEU A 115 8.97 -9.22 -2.68
C LEU A 115 9.21 -8.95 -1.19
N TRP A 116 8.73 -9.84 -0.32
CA TRP A 116 8.99 -9.71 1.11
C TRP A 116 10.47 -9.90 1.43
N ASP A 117 11.12 -10.90 0.82
CA ASP A 117 12.55 -11.17 1.00
C ASP A 117 13.44 -10.04 0.45
N GLU A 118 13.10 -9.48 -0.71
CA GLU A 118 13.77 -8.29 -1.25
C GLU A 118 13.61 -7.09 -0.30
N LEU A 119 12.38 -6.78 0.12
CA LEU A 119 12.11 -5.60 0.94
C LEU A 119 12.78 -5.65 2.32
N ARG A 120 12.79 -6.82 2.98
CA ARG A 120 13.47 -6.99 4.27
C ARG A 120 14.99 -7.00 4.15
N HIS A 121 15.53 -7.37 2.99
CA HIS A 121 16.95 -7.29 2.70
C HIS A 121 17.39 -5.84 2.46
N GLU A 122 16.66 -5.10 1.62
CA GLU A 122 16.94 -3.69 1.35
C GLU A 122 16.71 -2.79 2.57
N SER A 123 15.71 -3.12 3.40
CA SER A 123 15.38 -2.43 4.66
C SER A 123 15.29 -0.90 4.53
N PRO A 124 14.49 -0.36 3.59
CA PRO A 124 14.49 1.06 3.21
C PRO A 124 13.97 1.99 4.32
N SER A 125 12.84 1.63 4.94
CA SER A 125 12.26 2.37 6.07
C SER A 125 11.43 1.45 6.94
N ALA A 126 11.29 1.81 8.23
CA ALA A 126 10.49 1.02 9.18
C ALA A 126 9.01 0.95 8.77
N GLU A 127 8.46 2.03 8.20
CA GLU A 127 7.09 2.05 7.67
C GLU A 127 6.95 1.05 6.52
N LEU A 128 7.80 1.14 5.50
CA LEU A 128 7.65 0.31 4.31
C LEU A 128 7.87 -1.17 4.61
N VAL A 129 8.89 -1.51 5.42
CA VAL A 129 9.13 -2.88 5.90
C VAL A 129 7.94 -3.38 6.73
N THR A 130 7.29 -2.52 7.50
CA THR A 130 6.09 -2.90 8.26
C THR A 130 4.92 -3.24 7.34
N GLU A 131 4.67 -2.44 6.30
CA GLU A 131 3.62 -2.72 5.32
C GLU A 131 3.87 -4.05 4.59
N GLY A 132 5.09 -4.29 4.11
CA GLY A 132 5.44 -5.57 3.48
C GLY A 132 5.28 -6.76 4.43
N ARG A 133 5.64 -6.60 5.71
CA ARG A 133 5.46 -7.63 6.74
C ARG A 133 3.98 -7.95 6.96
N ILE A 134 3.11 -6.93 6.99
CA ILE A 134 1.66 -7.11 7.13
C ILE A 134 1.12 -7.94 5.96
N VAL A 135 1.51 -7.60 4.72
CA VAL A 135 1.06 -8.33 3.52
C VAL A 135 1.56 -9.77 3.52
N ALA A 136 2.83 -10.00 3.85
CA ALA A 136 3.41 -11.35 3.93
C ALA A 136 2.75 -12.22 5.01
N ALA A 137 2.51 -11.65 6.20
CA ALA A 137 1.79 -12.32 7.28
C ALA A 137 0.33 -12.64 6.89
N GLY A 138 -0.34 -11.71 6.22
CA GLY A 138 -1.67 -11.93 5.65
C GLY A 138 -1.68 -13.08 4.64
N ALA A 139 -0.70 -13.13 3.73
CA ALA A 139 -0.59 -14.20 2.74
C ALA A 139 -0.38 -15.58 3.38
N LEU A 140 0.38 -15.67 4.47
CA LEU A 140 0.48 -16.89 5.28
C LEU A 140 -0.87 -17.29 5.87
N ALA A 141 -1.57 -16.34 6.50
CA ALA A 141 -2.87 -16.57 7.11
C ALA A 141 -3.94 -17.01 6.08
N ASP A 142 -3.93 -16.42 4.88
CA ASP A 142 -4.85 -16.76 3.78
C ASP A 142 -4.63 -18.19 3.25
N ARG A 143 -3.46 -18.78 3.50
CA ARG A 143 -3.10 -20.18 3.18
C ARG A 143 -3.34 -21.15 4.35
N GLY A 144 -4.00 -20.70 5.42
CA GLY A 144 -4.19 -21.48 6.64
C GLY A 144 -2.95 -21.58 7.54
N ARG A 145 -1.85 -20.92 7.19
CA ARG A 145 -0.60 -20.88 7.98
C ARG A 145 -0.66 -19.75 9.01
N LEU A 146 -1.75 -19.70 9.78
CA LEU A 146 -2.06 -18.58 10.68
C LEU A 146 -0.99 -18.37 11.76
N ALA A 147 -0.52 -19.46 12.38
CA ALA A 147 0.52 -19.38 13.41
C ALA A 147 1.82 -18.77 12.88
N GLU A 148 2.19 -19.06 11.63
CA GLU A 148 3.37 -18.49 10.97
C GLU A 148 3.16 -17.01 10.63
N GLY A 149 1.94 -16.63 10.21
CA GLY A 149 1.57 -15.23 10.01
C GLY A 149 1.66 -14.41 11.30
N VAL A 150 1.15 -14.95 12.41
CA VAL A 150 1.28 -14.33 13.75
C VAL A 150 2.75 -14.22 14.14
N ALA A 151 3.54 -15.28 13.99
CA ALA A 151 4.96 -15.27 14.34
C ALA A 151 5.73 -14.20 13.54
N LEU A 152 5.52 -14.13 12.23
CA LEU A 152 6.13 -13.12 11.36
C LEU A 152 5.74 -11.69 11.77
N LEU A 153 4.47 -11.46 12.08
CA LEU A 153 3.96 -10.13 12.39
C LEU A 153 4.29 -9.67 13.82
N ALA A 154 4.41 -10.61 14.76
CA ALA A 154 4.82 -10.36 16.14
C ALA A 154 6.34 -10.20 16.32
N ASP A 155 7.16 -10.62 15.34
CA ASP A 155 8.61 -10.58 15.44
C ASP A 155 9.16 -9.17 15.71
N GLY A 156 9.78 -8.98 16.87
CA GLY A 156 10.27 -7.67 17.32
C GLY A 156 9.18 -6.62 17.59
N TRP A 157 7.90 -7.01 17.66
CA TRP A 157 6.80 -6.09 17.97
C TRP A 157 6.81 -5.66 19.44
N ARG A 158 6.69 -4.36 19.67
CA ARG A 158 6.44 -3.75 20.98
C ARG A 158 5.54 -2.54 20.77
N THR A 159 4.56 -2.34 21.63
CA THR A 159 3.68 -1.18 21.59
C THR A 159 4.43 0.09 22.02
N PRO A 160 4.68 1.06 21.11
CA PRO A 160 5.32 2.32 21.49
C PRO A 160 4.38 3.21 22.30
N ARG A 161 4.93 4.14 23.08
CA ARG A 161 4.13 5.13 23.82
C ARG A 161 3.51 6.20 22.91
N ASN A 162 4.24 6.61 21.87
CA ASN A 162 3.78 7.57 20.86
C ASN A 162 3.79 6.86 19.51
N PRO A 163 2.71 6.15 19.15
CA PRO A 163 2.67 5.40 17.91
C PRO A 163 2.61 6.32 16.70
N GLN A 164 3.31 5.91 15.64
CA GLN A 164 3.11 6.40 14.29
C GLN A 164 2.09 5.52 13.56
N GLU A 165 1.60 5.98 12.42
CA GLU A 165 0.56 5.31 11.63
C GLU A 165 0.87 3.83 11.34
N PHE A 166 2.09 3.50 10.89
CA PHE A 166 2.46 2.10 10.61
C PHE A 166 2.50 1.20 11.86
N HIS A 167 2.69 1.77 13.06
CA HIS A 167 2.57 1.01 14.30
C HIS A 167 1.11 0.65 14.57
N LEU A 168 0.17 1.58 14.33
CA LEU A 168 -1.27 1.31 14.45
C LEU A 168 -1.72 0.24 13.45
N ARG A 169 -1.28 0.34 12.18
CA ARG A 169 -1.54 -0.68 11.14
C ARG A 169 -1.03 -2.06 11.56
N ARG A 170 0.22 -2.15 12.06
CA ARG A 170 0.80 -3.41 12.52
C ARG A 170 0.07 -3.99 13.72
N ALA A 171 -0.29 -3.16 14.70
CA ALA A 171 -1.05 -3.57 15.86
C ALA A 171 -2.42 -4.12 15.46
N TYR A 172 -3.10 -3.44 14.53
CA TYR A 172 -4.42 -3.84 14.03
C TYR A 172 -4.33 -5.19 13.33
N ALA A 173 -3.40 -5.34 12.37
CA ALA A 173 -3.21 -6.59 11.65
C ALA A 173 -2.84 -7.75 12.59
N LEU A 174 -2.01 -7.50 13.61
CA LEU A 174 -1.66 -8.51 14.60
C LEU A 174 -2.85 -8.89 15.51
N ALA A 175 -3.68 -7.92 15.89
CA ALA A 175 -4.90 -8.15 16.65
C ALA A 175 -5.91 -9.01 15.86
N ASP A 176 -6.10 -8.72 14.57
CA ASP A 176 -6.93 -9.53 13.66
C ASP A 176 -6.45 -10.98 13.59
N LEU A 177 -5.14 -11.20 13.40
CA LEU A 177 -4.59 -12.56 13.34
C LEU A 177 -4.71 -13.30 14.67
N TYR A 178 -4.57 -12.61 15.81
CA TYR A 178 -4.80 -13.23 17.12
C TYR A 178 -6.26 -13.64 17.31
N ASP A 179 -7.21 -12.79 16.94
CA ASP A 179 -8.64 -13.08 17.05
C ASP A 179 -9.03 -14.28 16.18
N ARG A 180 -8.60 -14.28 14.91
CA ARG A 180 -8.77 -15.42 13.99
C ARG A 180 -8.15 -16.71 14.52
N GLY A 181 -7.10 -16.60 15.34
CA GLY A 181 -6.40 -17.72 15.96
C GLY A 181 -7.00 -18.17 17.30
N GLY A 182 -8.04 -17.48 17.78
CA GLY A 182 -8.67 -17.74 19.07
C GLY A 182 -7.95 -17.15 20.28
N ASP A 183 -6.86 -16.40 20.10
CA ASP A 183 -6.18 -15.67 21.18
C ASP A 183 -6.87 -14.32 21.42
N GLN A 184 -8.15 -14.39 21.83
CA GLN A 184 -8.97 -13.23 22.17
C GLN A 184 -8.31 -12.34 23.25
N PRO A 185 -7.62 -12.88 24.29
CA PRO A 185 -6.90 -12.04 25.23
C PRO A 185 -5.81 -11.17 24.58
N ALA A 186 -5.04 -11.70 23.62
CA ALA A 186 -4.04 -10.93 22.90
C ALA A 186 -4.66 -9.92 21.93
N ALA A 187 -5.68 -10.33 21.18
CA ALA A 187 -6.44 -9.42 20.30
C ALA A 187 -7.01 -8.24 21.08
N ARG A 188 -7.72 -8.50 22.18
CA ARG A 188 -8.32 -7.47 23.05
C ARG A 188 -7.29 -6.49 23.58
N ARG A 189 -6.11 -6.97 24.00
CA ARG A 189 -5.01 -6.09 24.48
C ARG A 189 -4.56 -5.12 23.39
N LEU A 190 -4.43 -5.57 22.15
CA LEU A 190 -4.00 -4.72 21.03
C LEU A 190 -5.09 -3.76 20.58
N PHE A 191 -6.34 -4.21 20.42
CA PHE A 191 -7.45 -3.32 20.08
C PHE A 191 -7.65 -2.24 21.16
N ALA A 192 -7.57 -2.58 22.45
CA ALA A 192 -7.59 -1.60 23.54
C ALA A 192 -6.40 -0.62 23.53
N TRP A 193 -5.24 -1.07 23.06
CA TRP A 193 -4.09 -0.17 22.90
C TRP A 193 -4.30 0.78 21.72
N ILE A 194 -4.84 0.31 20.59
CA ILE A 194 -5.18 1.14 19.42
C ILE A 194 -6.20 2.19 19.81
N ASP A 195 -7.35 1.79 20.37
CA ASP A 195 -8.46 2.67 20.75
C ASP A 195 -8.01 3.80 21.70
N ARG A 196 -7.09 3.50 22.62
CA ARG A 196 -6.51 4.50 23.54
C ARG A 196 -5.67 5.57 22.84
N HIS A 197 -4.90 5.20 21.81
CA HIS A 197 -3.95 6.11 21.15
C HIS A 197 -4.53 6.76 19.89
N SER A 198 -5.50 6.12 19.24
CA SER A 198 -6.20 6.61 18.06
C SER A 198 -7.65 6.11 18.09
N PRO A 199 -8.54 6.80 18.84
CA PRO A 199 -9.96 6.48 18.83
C PRO A 199 -10.55 6.54 17.43
N GLY A 200 -11.35 5.54 17.04
CA GLY A 200 -11.93 5.45 15.70
C GLY A 200 -10.95 5.01 14.60
N TYR A 201 -9.79 4.46 14.96
CA TYR A 201 -8.87 3.86 13.99
C TYR A 201 -9.49 2.60 13.38
N ALA A 202 -9.84 2.66 12.09
CA ALA A 202 -10.62 1.62 11.41
C ALA A 202 -11.88 1.26 12.22
N ASP A 203 -12.10 -0.02 12.52
CA ASP A 203 -13.19 -0.53 13.38
C ASP A 203 -12.67 -1.05 14.74
N ALA A 204 -11.47 -0.64 15.18
CA ALA A 204 -10.82 -1.19 16.38
C ALA A 204 -11.67 -1.04 17.66
N THR A 205 -12.43 0.04 17.79
CA THR A 205 -13.36 0.28 18.91
C THR A 205 -14.50 -0.75 18.93
N ASP A 206 -15.08 -1.04 17.77
CA ASP A 206 -16.17 -2.01 17.64
C ASP A 206 -15.66 -3.43 17.92
N ARG A 207 -14.49 -3.78 17.34
CA ARG A 207 -13.81 -5.07 17.57
C ARG A 207 -13.48 -5.28 19.05
N LEU A 208 -13.10 -4.23 19.77
CA LEU A 208 -12.84 -4.28 21.21
C LEU A 208 -14.11 -4.55 22.02
N ALA A 209 -15.22 -3.93 21.64
CA ALA A 209 -16.52 -4.11 22.31
C ALA A 209 -16.98 -5.57 22.16
N ASP A 210 -16.91 -6.13 20.94
CA ASP A 210 -17.30 -7.51 20.66
C ASP A 210 -16.47 -8.54 21.47
N LEU A 211 -15.17 -8.29 21.65
CA LEU A 211 -14.27 -9.16 22.43
C LEU A 211 -14.39 -9.00 23.95
N SER A 212 -15.19 -8.04 24.41
CA SER A 212 -15.40 -7.74 25.83
C SER A 212 -16.80 -8.09 26.32
N ALA A 213 -17.69 -8.51 25.41
CA ALA A 213 -19.04 -9.01 25.69
C ALA A 213 -19.00 -10.46 26.20
#